data_AF-A0A2A3MJ39-F1
#
_entry.id   AF-A0A2A3MJ39-F1
#
_cell.length_a   1.000
_cell.length_b   1.000
_cell.length_c   1.000
_cell.angle_alpha   90.00
_cell.angle_beta   90.00
_cell.angle_gamma   90.00
#
_symmetry.space_group_name_H-M   'P 1'
#
loop_
_entity.id
_entity.type
_entity.pdbx_description
1 polymer ?
#
loop_
_entity_poly.entity_id
_entity_poly.type
_entity_poly.pdbx_seq_one_letter_code
_entity_poly.pdbx_strand_id
1 'polypeptide(L)'
;MTNREFEQLVARLEAQALRRPWLYKMRVLALALLGYGYIAFMLVGLLLTSVISVVALKALGAKLALGLLVLMWMVLKALWVKLDAPQGRRVTQKEAPELFAMINDLRKGLKAPRFHRVLITDDFNACVVQTPRLGVFGWYRNYLVIGLPLMKTLSVEQFRAVLAHEFGHLAGGHGRVSNWIYRLRLSWHRLIDSLVGEGRFGTFLFRRFFNWYVPYFTAYSFPLARANEYEADAAAARLTSPQAIAEALTAVNVVGRYLDERYWSDIHRSASDLPRPAFAPYGSLADKVSGGLQDQPVADWVEHALQRETSSDDTHPALTDRLRALQQGPLLSLPRPDARADRLLGPVLSTITEELDCRWEAAVLPAWEERYQTATRGRERLRELDAMLQQGTELNPQDGYDHACLTEEYGAGEDAALPLFKALYEQTPDQPVVCYALGLRLLQRDDDAGLALVEKATKLDEDAQLSGYEVLRDYCWRRGREEAAHAWHDRLLERHELLQRARAERDQITLKDTFDPHGLDQEQLAALRAQLRAMPGLRRVYLLRKRVALFPERPLFVLGYSCTRWWGLYRRKKVDAIGQRLVDEIQLPGEVFVLSTDGDNYRFGRKFRWKRGARVR
;
A
#
# COMPACT_ATOMS: atom_id res chain seq x y z
N MET A 1 -19.44 8.62 -4.32
CA MET A 1 -20.09 7.92 -3.21
C MET A 1 -19.15 8.06 -2.03
N THR A 2 -19.59 8.71 -0.97
CA THR A 2 -18.80 8.83 0.27
C THR A 2 -18.83 7.50 1.04
N ASN A 3 -17.92 7.29 1.99
CA ASN A 3 -17.91 6.06 2.81
C ASN A 3 -19.23 5.88 3.56
N ARG A 4 -19.80 6.98 4.09
CA ARG A 4 -21.10 6.97 4.76
C ARG A 4 -22.25 6.55 3.83
N GLU A 5 -22.27 7.03 2.59
CA GLU A 5 -23.28 6.61 1.59
C GLU A 5 -23.14 5.12 1.24
N PHE A 6 -21.89 4.63 1.16
CA PHE A 6 -21.60 3.23 0.90
C PHE A 6 -22.09 2.33 2.04
N GLU A 7 -21.74 2.66 3.29
CA GLU A 7 -22.13 1.89 4.47
C GLU A 7 -23.66 1.83 4.62
N GLN A 8 -24.35 2.97 4.45
CA GLN A 8 -25.82 3.02 4.48
C GLN A 8 -26.46 2.23 3.33
N LEU A 9 -25.81 2.17 2.17
CA LEU A 9 -26.27 1.35 1.06
C LEU A 9 -26.09 -0.14 1.38
N VAL A 10 -24.91 -0.54 1.88
CA VAL A 10 -24.62 -1.93 2.28
C VAL A 10 -25.61 -2.41 3.34
N ALA A 11 -25.82 -1.66 4.43
CA ALA A 11 -26.75 -2.04 5.49
C ALA A 11 -28.19 -2.28 4.96
N ARG A 12 -28.66 -1.43 4.05
CA ARG A 12 -29.97 -1.61 3.39
C ARG A 12 -30.00 -2.86 2.50
N LEU A 13 -28.91 -3.12 1.78
CA LEU A 13 -28.79 -4.27 0.89
C LEU A 13 -28.73 -5.59 1.65
N GLU A 14 -28.11 -5.61 2.83
CA GLU A 14 -28.10 -6.78 3.71
C GLU A 14 -29.50 -7.16 4.19
N ALA A 15 -30.29 -6.17 4.63
CA ALA A 15 -31.68 -6.38 4.99
C ALA A 15 -32.50 -6.95 3.81
N GLN A 16 -32.21 -6.52 2.57
CA GLN A 16 -32.85 -7.07 1.37
C GLN A 16 -32.38 -8.50 1.05
N ALA A 17 -31.09 -8.78 1.19
CA ALA A 17 -30.50 -10.09 0.96
C ALA A 17 -31.08 -11.14 1.92
N LEU A 18 -31.31 -10.78 3.18
CA LEU A 18 -31.94 -11.64 4.18
C LEU A 18 -33.42 -11.92 3.86
N ARG A 19 -34.18 -10.91 3.41
CA ARG A 19 -35.61 -11.06 3.10
C ARG A 19 -35.88 -11.92 1.87
N ARG A 20 -35.09 -11.75 0.80
CA ARG A 20 -35.29 -12.48 -0.48
C ARG A 20 -33.94 -12.90 -1.10
N PRO A 21 -33.27 -13.93 -0.56
CA PRO A 21 -31.91 -14.31 -0.95
C PRO A 21 -31.75 -14.63 -2.45
N TRP A 22 -32.71 -15.36 -3.03
CA TRP A 22 -32.64 -15.77 -4.43
C TRP A 22 -32.78 -14.58 -5.39
N LEU A 23 -33.76 -13.69 -5.17
CA LEU A 23 -33.91 -12.48 -5.99
C LEU A 23 -32.69 -11.57 -5.87
N TYR A 24 -32.12 -11.47 -4.67
CA TYR A 24 -30.90 -10.71 -4.45
C TYR A 24 -29.72 -11.28 -5.27
N LYS A 25 -29.50 -12.60 -5.21
CA LYS A 25 -28.49 -13.29 -6.03
C LYS A 25 -28.69 -13.04 -7.54
N MET A 26 -29.93 -13.08 -8.03
CA MET A 26 -30.24 -12.77 -9.44
C MET A 26 -29.95 -11.31 -9.80
N ARG A 27 -30.23 -10.36 -8.90
CA ARG A 27 -29.88 -8.93 -9.12
C ARG A 27 -28.37 -8.72 -9.21
N VAL A 28 -27.59 -9.33 -8.32
CA VAL A 28 -26.12 -9.24 -8.36
C VAL A 28 -25.59 -9.88 -9.64
N LEU A 29 -26.16 -11.00 -10.06
CA LEU A 29 -25.78 -11.66 -11.32
C LEU A 29 -26.12 -10.80 -12.55
N ALA A 30 -27.29 -10.17 -12.58
CA ALA A 30 -27.67 -9.25 -13.64
C ALA A 30 -26.71 -8.03 -13.72
N LEU A 31 -26.31 -7.47 -12.56
CA LEU A 31 -25.31 -6.43 -12.51
C LEU A 31 -23.95 -6.92 -13.00
N ALA A 32 -23.51 -8.12 -12.61
CA ALA A 32 -22.28 -8.72 -13.11
C ALA A 32 -22.30 -8.87 -14.65
N LEU A 33 -23.41 -9.34 -15.21
CA LEU A 33 -23.62 -9.45 -16.66
C LEU A 33 -23.65 -8.09 -17.36
N LEU A 34 -24.20 -7.06 -16.73
CA LEU A 34 -24.16 -5.68 -17.24
C LEU A 34 -22.72 -5.20 -17.44
N GLY A 35 -21.83 -5.47 -16.49
CA GLY A 35 -20.41 -5.14 -16.61
C GLY A 35 -19.75 -5.80 -17.83
N TYR A 36 -19.97 -7.10 -18.04
CA TYR A 36 -19.49 -7.79 -19.23
C TYR A 36 -20.12 -7.27 -20.51
N GLY A 37 -21.43 -6.99 -20.49
CA GLY A 37 -22.17 -6.42 -21.60
C GLY A 37 -21.61 -5.06 -22.03
N TYR A 38 -21.20 -4.22 -21.08
CA TYR A 38 -20.57 -2.94 -21.37
C TYR A 38 -19.22 -3.09 -22.10
N ILE A 39 -18.34 -3.98 -21.63
CA ILE A 39 -17.07 -4.28 -22.32
C ILE A 39 -17.35 -4.79 -23.73
N ALA A 40 -18.25 -5.76 -23.87
CA ALA A 40 -18.57 -6.37 -25.16
C ALA A 40 -19.14 -5.34 -26.14
N PHE A 41 -20.11 -4.54 -25.70
CA PHE A 41 -20.70 -3.45 -26.49
C PHE A 41 -19.64 -2.48 -26.98
N MET A 42 -18.72 -2.09 -26.11
CA MET A 42 -17.64 -1.17 -26.47
C MET A 42 -16.65 -1.79 -27.46
N LEU A 43 -16.22 -3.04 -27.25
CA LEU A 43 -15.32 -3.73 -28.18
C LEU A 43 -15.95 -3.86 -29.58
N VAL A 44 -17.25 -4.20 -29.63
CA VAL A 44 -18.01 -4.25 -30.89
C VAL A 44 -18.14 -2.85 -31.50
N GLY A 45 -18.43 -1.83 -30.70
CA GLY A 45 -18.51 -0.44 -31.15
C GLY A 45 -17.19 0.07 -31.74
N LEU A 46 -16.05 -0.23 -31.10
CA LEU A 46 -14.72 0.09 -31.60
C LEU A 46 -14.43 -0.62 -32.92
N LEU A 47 -14.78 -1.90 -33.02
CA LEU A 47 -14.62 -2.69 -34.24
C LEU A 47 -15.46 -2.14 -35.40
N LEU A 48 -16.76 -1.91 -35.17
CA LEU A 48 -17.67 -1.36 -36.18
C LEU A 48 -17.22 0.03 -36.65
N THR A 49 -16.84 0.90 -35.71
CA THR A 49 -16.33 2.24 -36.04
C THR A 49 -15.04 2.17 -36.85
N SER A 50 -14.15 1.22 -36.52
CA SER A 50 -12.92 0.98 -37.29
C SER A 50 -13.21 0.48 -38.71
N VAL A 51 -14.23 -0.37 -38.90
CA VAL A 51 -14.63 -0.83 -40.25
C VAL A 51 -15.24 0.32 -41.04
N ILE A 52 -16.17 1.06 -40.44
CA ILE A 52 -16.85 2.21 -41.06
C ILE A 52 -15.82 3.29 -41.45
N SER A 53 -14.83 3.57 -40.59
CA SER A 53 -13.82 4.58 -40.90
C SER A 53 -13.02 4.21 -42.14
N VAL A 54 -12.62 2.95 -42.30
CA VAL A 54 -11.89 2.46 -43.50
C VAL A 54 -12.77 2.56 -44.74
N VAL A 55 -14.03 2.14 -44.67
CA VAL A 55 -14.96 2.16 -45.81
C VAL A 55 -15.27 3.60 -46.25
N ALA A 56 -15.55 4.51 -45.32
CA ALA A 56 -15.97 5.87 -45.62
C ALA A 56 -14.81 6.82 -45.97
N LEU A 57 -13.66 6.70 -45.28
CA LEU A 57 -12.57 7.68 -45.33
C LEU A 57 -11.28 7.13 -45.98
N LYS A 58 -11.29 5.89 -46.47
CA LYS A 58 -10.18 5.22 -47.16
C LYS A 58 -8.85 5.35 -46.41
N ALA A 59 -7.84 6.00 -46.99
CA ALA A 59 -6.50 6.12 -46.41
C ALA A 59 -6.46 6.92 -45.09
N LEU A 60 -7.33 7.93 -44.93
CA LEU A 60 -7.48 8.66 -43.66
C LEU A 60 -8.21 7.79 -42.63
N GLY A 61 -9.20 7.03 -43.10
CA GLY A 61 -9.93 6.02 -42.34
C GLY A 61 -9.07 4.90 -41.77
N ALA A 62 -8.07 4.45 -42.52
CA ALA A 62 -7.11 3.43 -42.10
C ALA A 62 -6.23 3.91 -40.94
N LYS A 63 -5.82 5.19 -40.92
CA LYS A 63 -5.07 5.76 -39.80
C LYS A 63 -5.91 5.85 -38.52
N LEU A 64 -7.20 6.20 -38.65
CA LEU A 64 -8.14 6.23 -37.53
C LEU A 64 -8.45 4.82 -37.01
N ALA A 65 -8.68 3.87 -37.92
CA ALA A 65 -8.89 2.46 -37.61
C ALA A 65 -7.71 1.88 -36.82
N LEU A 66 -6.47 2.18 -37.23
CA LEU A 66 -5.28 1.74 -36.50
C LEU A 66 -5.29 2.23 -35.04
N GLY A 67 -5.68 3.50 -34.80
CA GLY A 67 -5.82 4.03 -33.44
C GLY A 67 -6.89 3.31 -32.61
N LEU A 68 -8.04 3.00 -33.23
CA LEU A 68 -9.14 2.27 -32.59
C LEU A 68 -8.77 0.81 -32.29
N LEU A 69 -8.04 0.16 -33.21
CA LEU A 69 -7.53 -1.21 -33.02
C LEU A 69 -6.46 -1.27 -31.93
N VAL A 70 -5.59 -0.27 -31.82
CA VAL A 70 -4.64 -0.15 -30.70
C VAL A 70 -5.38 0.01 -29.38
N LEU A 71 -6.42 0.84 -29.32
CA LEU A 71 -7.27 0.98 -28.12
C LEU A 71 -7.97 -0.33 -27.77
N MET A 72 -8.54 -1.01 -28.76
CA MET A 72 -9.17 -2.32 -28.60
C MET A 72 -8.17 -3.38 -28.08
N TRP A 73 -6.96 -3.40 -28.64
CA TRP A 73 -5.87 -4.25 -28.18
C TRP A 73 -5.46 -3.95 -26.74
N MET A 74 -5.41 -2.67 -26.33
CA MET A 74 -5.13 -2.29 -24.94
C MET A 74 -6.19 -2.84 -23.97
N VAL A 75 -7.47 -2.72 -24.31
CA VAL A 75 -8.57 -3.27 -23.50
C VAL A 75 -8.44 -4.79 -23.39
N LEU A 76 -8.21 -5.48 -24.51
CA LEU A 76 -8.04 -6.93 -24.53
C LEU A 76 -6.80 -7.36 -23.72
N LYS A 77 -5.68 -6.63 -23.83
CA LYS A 77 -4.47 -6.88 -23.06
C LYS A 77 -4.70 -6.67 -21.56
N ALA A 78 -5.46 -5.65 -21.17
CA ALA A 78 -5.80 -5.40 -19.76
C ALA A 78 -6.68 -6.52 -19.18
N LEU A 79 -7.54 -7.14 -19.99
CA LEU A 79 -8.30 -8.35 -19.61
C LEU A 79 -7.42 -9.62 -19.57
N TRP A 80 -6.26 -9.61 -20.22
CA TRP A 80 -5.33 -10.74 -20.35
C TRP A 80 -4.07 -10.60 -19.48
N VAL A 81 -4.11 -9.80 -18.41
CA VAL A 81 -3.00 -9.75 -17.46
C VAL A 81 -2.85 -11.11 -16.79
N LYS A 82 -1.66 -11.70 -16.93
CA LYS A 82 -1.32 -12.95 -16.24
C LYS A 82 -1.27 -12.67 -14.74
N LEU A 83 -1.99 -13.47 -13.98
CA LEU A 83 -1.80 -13.53 -12.54
C LEU A 83 -0.51 -14.29 -12.27
N ASP A 84 0.46 -13.61 -11.66
CA ASP A 84 1.67 -14.27 -11.19
C ASP A 84 1.30 -15.34 -10.17
N ALA A 85 2.05 -16.45 -10.21
CA ALA A 85 1.85 -17.51 -9.24
C ALA A 85 2.24 -17.00 -7.84
N PRO A 86 1.52 -17.42 -6.79
CA PRO A 86 1.94 -17.11 -5.43
C PRO A 86 3.36 -17.66 -5.21
N GLN A 87 4.16 -16.89 -4.48
CA GLN A 87 5.50 -17.28 -4.07
C GLN A 87 5.44 -18.05 -2.74
N GLY A 88 6.47 -18.85 -2.45
CA GLY A 88 6.56 -19.63 -1.21
C GLY A 88 7.35 -20.92 -1.38
N ARG A 89 7.76 -21.51 -0.26
CA ARG A 89 8.48 -22.79 -0.23
C ARG A 89 7.51 -23.91 -0.56
N ARG A 90 7.65 -24.48 -1.76
CA ARG A 90 6.83 -25.63 -2.14
C ARG A 90 7.12 -26.83 -1.24
N VAL A 91 6.06 -27.48 -0.77
CA VAL A 91 6.15 -28.76 -0.05
C VAL A 91 5.48 -29.86 -0.88
N THR A 92 6.02 -31.07 -0.79
CA THR A 92 5.53 -32.27 -1.46
C THR A 92 4.99 -33.29 -0.47
N GLN A 93 4.17 -34.21 -0.96
CA GLN A 93 3.64 -35.32 -0.15
C GLN A 93 4.72 -36.21 0.46
N LYS A 94 5.92 -36.26 -0.16
CA LYS A 94 7.06 -37.01 0.39
C LYS A 94 7.70 -36.29 1.58
N GLU A 95 7.72 -34.95 1.55
CA GLU A 95 8.29 -34.12 2.63
C GLU A 95 7.34 -34.03 3.83
N ALA A 96 6.03 -33.88 3.60
CA ALA A 96 5.02 -33.71 4.65
C ALA A 96 3.79 -34.62 4.44
N PRO A 97 3.91 -35.94 4.70
CA PRO A 97 2.84 -36.89 4.40
C PRO A 97 1.55 -36.65 5.21
N GLU A 98 1.66 -36.27 6.48
CA GLU A 98 0.51 -35.99 7.36
C GLU A 98 -0.29 -34.76 6.92
N LEU A 99 0.40 -33.66 6.57
CA LEU A 99 -0.24 -32.49 5.99
C LEU A 99 -1.03 -32.85 4.72
N PHE A 100 -0.42 -33.64 3.83
CA PHE A 100 -1.09 -34.06 2.60
C PHE A 100 -2.24 -35.05 2.83
N ALA A 101 -2.18 -35.89 3.87
CA ALA A 101 -3.31 -36.72 4.28
C ALA A 101 -4.49 -35.85 4.71
N MET A 102 -4.26 -34.87 5.60
CA MET A 102 -5.28 -33.91 6.03
C MET A 102 -5.88 -33.14 4.84
N ILE A 103 -5.05 -32.61 3.95
CA ILE A 103 -5.50 -31.91 2.73
C ILE A 103 -6.37 -32.81 1.87
N ASN A 104 -6.00 -34.08 1.68
CA ASN A 104 -6.77 -35.02 0.88
C ASN A 104 -8.13 -35.35 1.52
N ASP A 105 -8.19 -35.46 2.84
CA ASP A 105 -9.42 -35.74 3.57
C ASP A 105 -10.39 -34.56 3.51
N LEU A 106 -9.90 -33.34 3.78
CA LEU A 106 -10.68 -32.11 3.63
C LEU A 106 -11.19 -31.94 2.19
N ARG A 107 -10.33 -32.20 1.19
CA ARG A 107 -10.72 -32.14 -0.22
C ARG A 107 -11.86 -33.11 -0.53
N LYS A 108 -11.79 -34.35 -0.05
CA LYS A 108 -12.83 -35.36 -0.27
C LYS A 108 -14.13 -34.96 0.44
N GLY A 109 -14.06 -34.52 1.70
CA GLY A 109 -15.21 -34.11 2.50
C GLY A 109 -15.98 -32.92 1.88
N LEU A 110 -15.25 -31.93 1.34
CA LEU A 110 -15.84 -30.73 0.73
C LEU A 110 -16.05 -30.83 -0.78
N LYS A 111 -15.66 -31.95 -1.41
CA LYS A 111 -15.64 -32.09 -2.88
C LYS A 111 -14.87 -30.93 -3.56
N ALA A 112 -13.80 -30.46 -2.90
CA ALA A 112 -12.96 -29.38 -3.39
C ALA A 112 -12.08 -29.85 -4.56
N PRO A 113 -11.63 -28.96 -5.46
CA PRO A 113 -10.75 -29.33 -6.57
C PRO A 113 -9.37 -29.77 -6.06
N ARG A 114 -8.61 -30.48 -6.90
CA ARG A 114 -7.23 -30.86 -6.58
C ARG A 114 -6.31 -29.64 -6.56
N PHE A 115 -5.45 -29.56 -5.54
CA PHE A 115 -4.34 -28.61 -5.46
C PHE A 115 -3.13 -29.13 -6.25
N HIS A 116 -2.56 -28.26 -7.09
CA HIS A 116 -1.40 -28.59 -7.91
C HIS A 116 -0.08 -28.31 -7.20
N ARG A 117 -0.08 -27.36 -6.27
CA ARG A 117 1.07 -26.92 -5.47
C ARG A 117 0.56 -26.56 -4.07
N VAL A 118 1.29 -26.99 -3.05
CA VAL A 118 1.15 -26.56 -1.66
C VAL A 118 2.41 -25.77 -1.35
N LEU A 119 2.24 -24.52 -0.90
CA LEU A 119 3.32 -23.57 -0.62
C LEU A 119 3.26 -23.17 0.85
N ILE A 120 4.42 -23.11 1.50
CA ILE A 120 4.58 -22.52 2.83
C ILE A 120 5.15 -21.11 2.69
N THR A 121 4.55 -20.14 3.37
CA THR A 121 4.96 -18.73 3.36
C THR A 121 5.19 -18.20 4.78
N ASP A 122 5.72 -16.99 4.84
CA ASP A 122 5.93 -16.16 6.01
C ASP A 122 4.66 -15.40 6.47
N ASP A 123 3.58 -15.44 5.70
CA ASP A 123 2.34 -14.74 6.05
C ASP A 123 1.63 -15.39 7.25
N PHE A 124 0.97 -14.61 8.09
CA PHE A 124 0.05 -15.13 9.10
C PHE A 124 -1.35 -15.38 8.49
N ASN A 125 -1.41 -16.27 7.49
CA ASN A 125 -2.67 -16.57 6.78
C ASN A 125 -2.63 -17.95 6.11
N ALA A 126 -3.79 -18.48 5.71
CA ALA A 126 -3.90 -19.58 4.77
C ALA A 126 -4.93 -19.22 3.71
N CYS A 127 -4.63 -19.49 2.44
CA CYS A 127 -5.58 -19.19 1.38
C CYS A 127 -5.46 -20.14 0.19
N VAL A 128 -6.52 -20.18 -0.61
CA VAL A 128 -6.50 -20.84 -1.92
C VAL A 128 -6.42 -19.83 -3.05
N VAL A 129 -5.37 -19.97 -3.86
CA VAL A 129 -5.17 -19.13 -5.05
C VAL A 129 -5.41 -19.95 -6.31
N GLN A 130 -6.28 -19.46 -7.20
CA GLN A 130 -6.53 -20.03 -8.52
C GLN A 130 -5.93 -19.13 -9.61
N THR A 131 -4.83 -19.54 -10.24
CA THR A 131 -4.25 -18.77 -11.34
C THR A 131 -4.74 -19.27 -12.71
N PRO A 132 -5.32 -18.40 -13.55
CA PRO A 132 -5.76 -18.78 -14.89
C PRO A 132 -4.57 -19.00 -15.83
N ARG A 133 -4.55 -20.12 -16.56
CA ARG A 133 -3.53 -20.39 -17.59
C ARG A 133 -3.84 -19.77 -18.96
N LEU A 134 -5.11 -19.52 -19.26
CA LEU A 134 -5.60 -18.98 -20.54
C LEU A 134 -6.51 -17.75 -20.34
N GLY A 135 -6.07 -16.79 -19.52
CA GLY A 135 -6.86 -15.58 -19.22
C GLY A 135 -8.25 -15.90 -18.66
N VAL A 136 -9.29 -15.24 -19.15
CA VAL A 136 -10.69 -15.46 -18.71
C VAL A 136 -11.25 -16.85 -19.04
N PHE A 137 -10.57 -17.68 -19.85
CA PHE A 137 -11.07 -18.96 -20.36
C PHE A 137 -10.82 -20.20 -19.47
N GLY A 138 -10.45 -20.02 -18.20
CA GLY A 138 -10.85 -20.98 -17.17
C GLY A 138 -9.98 -22.22 -16.90
N TRP A 139 -8.74 -22.29 -17.40
CA TRP A 139 -7.80 -23.39 -17.09
C TRP A 139 -7.01 -23.05 -15.82
N TYR A 140 -7.64 -23.21 -14.66
CA TYR A 140 -7.05 -22.77 -13.40
C TYR A 140 -6.02 -23.75 -12.85
N ARG A 141 -4.91 -23.20 -12.34
CA ARG A 141 -3.99 -23.92 -11.47
C ARG A 141 -4.29 -23.52 -10.03
N ASN A 142 -4.71 -24.49 -9.23
CA ASN A 142 -5.00 -24.30 -7.81
C ASN A 142 -3.74 -24.44 -6.96
N TYR A 143 -3.48 -23.45 -6.12
CA TYR A 143 -2.41 -23.38 -5.13
C TYR A 143 -3.05 -23.33 -3.75
N LEU A 144 -2.54 -24.12 -2.82
CA LEU A 144 -2.80 -23.95 -1.41
C LEU A 144 -1.60 -23.23 -0.80
N VAL A 145 -1.81 -22.05 -0.25
CA VAL A 145 -0.78 -21.24 0.40
C VAL A 145 -1.05 -21.29 1.90
N ILE A 146 -0.04 -21.68 2.68
CA ILE A 146 -0.15 -21.86 4.13
C ILE A 146 0.98 -21.09 4.79
N GLY A 147 0.64 -20.18 5.68
CA GLY A 147 1.56 -19.48 6.55
C GLY A 147 2.19 -20.40 7.58
N LEU A 148 3.53 -20.45 7.66
CA LEU A 148 4.21 -21.11 8.76
C LEU A 148 3.81 -20.49 10.13
N PRO A 149 3.69 -19.15 10.27
CA PRO A 149 3.21 -18.54 11.50
C PRO A 149 1.86 -19.06 11.99
N LEU A 150 0.94 -19.32 11.04
CA LEU A 150 -0.38 -19.87 11.35
C LEU A 150 -0.27 -21.31 11.87
N MET A 151 0.55 -22.15 11.24
CA MET A 151 0.75 -23.53 11.69
C MET A 151 1.40 -23.60 13.08
N LYS A 152 2.28 -22.64 13.40
CA LYS A 152 3.00 -22.54 14.67
C LYS A 152 2.14 -22.13 15.86
N THR A 153 1.00 -21.49 15.60
CA THR A 153 0.17 -20.85 16.62
C THR A 153 -1.20 -21.48 16.77
N LEU A 154 -1.59 -22.38 15.85
CA LEU A 154 -2.84 -23.14 15.90
C LEU A 154 -2.60 -24.60 16.25
N SER A 155 -3.54 -25.20 16.97
CA SER A 155 -3.58 -26.66 17.14
C SER A 155 -3.90 -27.34 15.81
N VAL A 156 -3.60 -28.64 15.69
CA VAL A 156 -3.94 -29.44 14.49
C VAL A 156 -5.43 -29.34 14.13
N GLU A 157 -6.32 -29.35 15.12
CA GLU A 157 -7.78 -29.25 14.91
C GLU A 157 -8.21 -27.83 14.50
N GLN A 158 -7.65 -26.80 15.12
CA GLN A 158 -7.90 -25.40 14.73
C GLN A 158 -7.42 -25.15 13.29
N PHE A 159 -6.20 -25.59 12.96
CA PHE A 159 -5.65 -25.48 11.61
C PHE A 159 -6.48 -26.26 10.59
N ARG A 160 -6.97 -27.46 10.94
CA ARG A 160 -7.91 -28.22 10.12
C ARG A 160 -9.21 -27.43 9.88
N ALA A 161 -9.72 -26.71 10.88
CA ALA A 161 -10.91 -25.88 10.74
C ALA A 161 -10.66 -24.69 9.79
N VAL A 162 -9.51 -24.01 9.89
CA VAL A 162 -9.11 -22.96 8.94
C VAL A 162 -9.04 -23.51 7.52
N LEU A 163 -8.34 -24.63 7.30
CA LEU A 163 -8.27 -25.22 5.95
C LEU A 163 -9.64 -25.67 5.43
N ALA A 164 -10.52 -26.16 6.31
CA ALA A 164 -11.88 -26.53 5.94
C ALA A 164 -12.70 -25.29 5.50
N HIS A 165 -12.53 -24.15 6.17
CA HIS A 165 -13.11 -22.87 5.78
C HIS A 165 -12.60 -22.45 4.38
N GLU A 166 -11.28 -22.44 4.18
CA GLU A 166 -10.66 -22.08 2.88
C GLU A 166 -11.13 -22.98 1.73
N PHE A 167 -11.33 -24.27 1.99
CA PHE A 167 -11.82 -25.21 1.00
C PHE A 167 -13.33 -25.04 0.77
N GLY A 168 -14.06 -24.59 1.80
CA GLY A 168 -15.46 -24.24 1.76
C GLY A 168 -15.74 -23.18 0.68
N HIS A 169 -14.85 -22.21 0.49
CA HIS A 169 -14.95 -21.28 -0.62
C HIS A 169 -14.97 -22.00 -1.98
N LEU A 170 -14.16 -23.05 -2.18
CA LEU A 170 -14.09 -23.75 -3.47
C LEU A 170 -15.19 -24.81 -3.68
N ALA A 171 -15.89 -25.20 -2.61
CA ALA A 171 -16.81 -26.32 -2.58
C ALA A 171 -18.20 -25.97 -3.16
N GLY A 172 -18.71 -26.79 -4.10
CA GLY A 172 -20.15 -26.85 -4.46
C GLY A 172 -20.78 -25.65 -5.19
N GLY A 173 -21.99 -25.85 -5.74
CA GLY A 173 -22.62 -25.01 -6.79
C GLY A 173 -22.96 -23.55 -6.43
N HIS A 174 -23.15 -23.21 -5.15
CA HIS A 174 -23.43 -21.83 -4.72
C HIS A 174 -22.15 -20.99 -4.53
N GLY A 175 -21.06 -21.59 -4.02
CA GLY A 175 -19.75 -20.92 -3.86
C GLY A 175 -19.07 -20.57 -5.19
N ARG A 176 -19.32 -21.33 -6.27
CA ARG A 176 -18.77 -21.06 -7.61
C ARG A 176 -19.17 -19.70 -8.17
N VAL A 177 -20.46 -19.35 -8.06
CA VAL A 177 -21.01 -18.07 -8.55
C VAL A 177 -20.44 -16.93 -7.72
N SER A 178 -20.35 -17.13 -6.41
CA SER A 178 -19.87 -16.12 -5.49
C SER A 178 -18.37 -15.84 -5.62
N ASN A 179 -17.57 -16.89 -5.76
CA ASN A 179 -16.14 -16.77 -6.09
C ASN A 179 -15.92 -16.13 -7.47
N TRP A 180 -16.80 -16.42 -8.42
CA TRP A 180 -16.75 -15.75 -9.73
C TRP A 180 -17.06 -14.26 -9.60
N ILE A 181 -18.06 -13.86 -8.80
CA ILE A 181 -18.37 -12.46 -8.48
C ILE A 181 -17.20 -11.78 -7.77
N TYR A 182 -16.56 -12.46 -6.81
CA TYR A 182 -15.36 -11.97 -6.14
C TYR A 182 -14.21 -11.73 -7.14
N ARG A 183 -13.91 -12.71 -8.00
CA ARG A 183 -12.90 -12.55 -9.04
C ARG A 183 -13.24 -11.43 -10.01
N LEU A 184 -14.50 -11.29 -10.39
CA LEU A 184 -14.98 -10.22 -11.25
C LEU A 184 -14.70 -8.85 -10.62
N ARG A 185 -14.97 -8.70 -9.31
CA ARG A 185 -14.67 -7.49 -8.55
C ARG A 185 -13.18 -7.16 -8.59
N LEU A 186 -12.31 -8.14 -8.34
CA LEU A 186 -10.85 -7.96 -8.44
C LEU A 186 -10.41 -7.58 -9.85
N SER A 187 -10.99 -8.20 -10.88
CA SER A 187 -10.71 -7.85 -12.27
C SER A 187 -11.10 -6.40 -12.57
N TRP A 188 -12.22 -5.90 -12.05
CA TRP A 188 -12.62 -4.50 -12.23
C TRP A 188 -11.66 -3.51 -11.59
N HIS A 189 -11.24 -3.75 -10.34
CA HIS A 189 -10.29 -2.86 -9.66
C HIS A 189 -8.97 -2.79 -10.43
N ARG A 190 -8.44 -3.94 -10.88
CA ARG A 190 -7.22 -3.98 -11.69
C ARG A 190 -7.37 -3.31 -13.06
N LEU A 191 -8.53 -3.44 -13.70
CA LEU A 191 -8.81 -2.73 -14.95
C LEU A 191 -8.80 -1.22 -14.72
N ILE A 192 -9.34 -0.75 -13.59
CA ILE A 192 -9.25 0.67 -13.22
C ILE A 192 -7.79 1.06 -12.98
N ASP A 193 -7.05 0.33 -12.16
CA ASP A 193 -5.66 0.67 -11.82
C ASP A 193 -4.76 0.73 -13.07
N SER A 194 -4.89 -0.26 -13.96
CA SER A 194 -4.12 -0.33 -15.20
C SER A 194 -4.52 0.74 -16.23
N LEU A 195 -5.80 1.13 -16.29
CA LEU A 195 -6.27 2.13 -17.26
C LEU A 195 -6.09 3.56 -16.75
N VAL A 196 -6.34 3.83 -15.46
CA VAL A 196 -6.30 5.16 -14.85
C VAL A 196 -4.89 5.55 -14.39
N GLY A 197 -4.11 4.61 -13.85
CA GLY A 197 -2.77 4.89 -13.31
C GLY A 197 -1.72 5.28 -14.35
N GLU A 198 -1.89 4.90 -15.62
CA GLU A 198 -0.90 5.18 -16.68
C GLU A 198 -1.17 6.46 -17.48
N GLY A 199 -2.23 7.24 -17.18
CA GLY A 199 -2.49 8.53 -17.83
C GLY A 199 -2.70 8.47 -19.36
N ARG A 200 -3.08 7.31 -19.91
CA ARG A 200 -3.13 7.08 -21.37
C ARG A 200 -4.42 7.59 -22.04
N PHE A 201 -4.31 7.94 -23.32
CA PHE A 201 -5.40 8.42 -24.18
C PHE A 201 -6.53 7.37 -24.30
N GLY A 202 -7.78 7.76 -24.02
CA GLY A 202 -8.98 6.91 -24.11
C GLY A 202 -9.68 6.60 -22.78
N THR A 203 -9.06 6.93 -21.64
CA THR A 203 -9.58 6.73 -20.28
C THR A 203 -10.91 7.43 -19.99
N PHE A 204 -11.24 8.52 -20.68
CA PHE A 204 -12.46 9.29 -20.43
C PHE A 204 -13.75 8.47 -20.69
N LEU A 205 -13.74 7.57 -21.68
CA LEU A 205 -14.89 6.70 -22.00
C LEU A 205 -15.15 5.67 -20.90
N PHE A 206 -14.09 5.27 -20.21
CA PHE A 206 -14.13 4.26 -19.15
C PHE A 206 -14.43 4.85 -17.79
N ARG A 207 -13.91 6.06 -17.52
CA ARG A 207 -13.96 6.70 -16.21
C ARG A 207 -15.40 6.92 -15.72
N ARG A 208 -16.32 7.37 -16.58
CA ARG A 208 -17.72 7.58 -16.18
C ARG A 208 -18.39 6.26 -15.77
N PHE A 209 -18.27 5.23 -16.60
CA PHE A 209 -18.85 3.91 -16.29
C PHE A 209 -18.21 3.33 -15.04
N PHE A 210 -16.88 3.30 -14.94
CA PHE A 210 -16.19 2.71 -13.80
C PHE A 210 -16.46 3.42 -12.48
N ASN A 211 -16.44 4.77 -12.46
CA ASN A 211 -16.68 5.54 -11.24
C ASN A 211 -18.09 5.34 -10.67
N TRP A 212 -19.07 4.99 -11.51
CA TRP A 212 -20.42 4.67 -11.05
C TRP A 212 -20.60 3.17 -10.80
N TYR A 213 -20.26 2.33 -11.79
CA TYR A 213 -20.54 0.91 -11.80
C TYR A 213 -19.73 0.14 -10.76
N VAL A 214 -18.42 0.40 -10.62
CA VAL A 214 -17.57 -0.42 -9.73
C VAL A 214 -17.94 -0.22 -8.26
N PRO A 215 -18.04 1.00 -7.72
CA PRO A 215 -18.47 1.18 -6.33
C PRO A 215 -19.88 0.64 -6.07
N TYR A 216 -20.79 0.79 -7.05
CA TYR A 216 -22.16 0.27 -6.97
C TYR A 216 -22.18 -1.27 -6.99
N PHE A 217 -21.47 -1.91 -7.91
CA PHE A 217 -21.36 -3.37 -7.99
C PHE A 217 -20.68 -3.94 -6.75
N THR A 218 -19.64 -3.29 -6.22
CA THR A 218 -18.98 -3.65 -4.96
C THR A 218 -19.99 -3.65 -3.81
N ALA A 219 -20.80 -2.60 -3.66
CA ALA A 219 -21.83 -2.53 -2.62
C ALA A 219 -22.86 -3.68 -2.75
N TYR A 220 -23.37 -3.92 -3.95
CA TYR A 220 -24.37 -4.97 -4.20
C TYR A 220 -23.82 -6.38 -4.02
N SER A 221 -22.54 -6.61 -4.29
CA SER A 221 -21.93 -7.93 -4.13
C SER A 221 -21.38 -8.17 -2.71
N PHE A 222 -21.42 -7.17 -1.82
CA PHE A 222 -20.87 -7.28 -0.47
C PHE A 222 -21.70 -8.19 0.47
N PRO A 223 -23.05 -8.10 0.54
CA PRO A 223 -23.85 -9.02 1.34
C PRO A 223 -23.70 -10.48 0.92
N LEU A 224 -23.48 -10.71 -0.39
CA LEU A 224 -23.25 -12.04 -0.93
C LEU A 224 -21.88 -12.59 -0.52
N ALA A 225 -20.85 -11.74 -0.43
CA ALA A 225 -19.54 -12.12 0.07
C ALA A 225 -19.63 -12.55 1.55
N ARG A 226 -20.28 -11.73 2.41
CA ARG A 226 -20.50 -12.08 3.82
C ARG A 226 -21.28 -13.39 4.00
N ALA A 227 -22.32 -13.61 3.18
CA ALA A 227 -23.06 -14.87 3.21
C ALA A 227 -22.17 -16.10 2.90
N ASN A 228 -21.18 -15.98 2.00
CA ASN A 228 -20.24 -17.07 1.75
C ASN A 228 -19.34 -17.37 2.95
N GLU A 229 -18.93 -16.35 3.70
CA GLU A 229 -18.08 -16.51 4.87
C GLU A 229 -18.80 -17.35 5.93
N TYR A 230 -20.07 -17.04 6.19
CA TYR A 230 -20.91 -17.86 7.07
C TYR A 230 -21.14 -19.28 6.53
N GLU A 231 -21.33 -19.44 5.20
CA GLU A 231 -21.46 -20.76 4.58
C GLU A 231 -20.16 -21.58 4.71
N ALA A 232 -18.99 -20.95 4.59
CA ALA A 232 -17.67 -21.56 4.75
C ALA A 232 -17.40 -21.93 6.21
N ASP A 233 -17.74 -21.07 7.17
CA ASP A 233 -17.67 -21.35 8.61
C ASP A 233 -18.56 -22.54 8.99
N ALA A 234 -19.79 -22.56 8.49
CA ALA A 234 -20.69 -23.69 8.71
C ALA A 234 -20.17 -24.98 8.07
N ALA A 235 -19.50 -24.90 6.93
CA ALA A 235 -18.86 -26.06 6.29
C ALA A 235 -17.66 -26.57 7.10
N ALA A 236 -16.84 -25.67 7.62
CA ALA A 236 -15.74 -25.99 8.53
C ALA A 236 -16.27 -26.69 9.80
N ALA A 237 -17.26 -26.09 10.46
CA ALA A 237 -17.88 -26.63 11.66
C ALA A 237 -18.46 -28.05 11.47
N ARG A 238 -19.01 -28.36 10.28
CA ARG A 238 -19.52 -29.70 9.96
C ARG A 238 -18.43 -30.75 9.77
N LEU A 239 -17.21 -30.37 9.40
CA LEU A 239 -16.10 -31.28 9.13
C LEU A 239 -15.09 -31.39 10.27
N THR A 240 -15.09 -30.40 11.15
CA THR A 240 -14.35 -30.40 12.41
C THR A 240 -15.36 -30.37 13.56
N SER A 241 -15.57 -29.23 14.19
CA SER A 241 -16.61 -28.96 15.18
C SER A 241 -16.87 -27.45 15.26
N PRO A 242 -18.04 -27.00 15.74
CA PRO A 242 -18.30 -25.59 16.01
C PRO A 242 -17.26 -24.96 16.96
N GLN A 243 -16.82 -25.71 17.96
CA GLN A 243 -15.79 -25.27 18.90
C GLN A 243 -14.43 -25.08 18.20
N ALA A 244 -13.99 -26.02 17.37
CA ALA A 244 -12.68 -25.95 16.71
C ALA A 244 -12.57 -24.72 15.78
N ILE A 245 -13.64 -24.38 15.04
CA ILE A 245 -13.66 -23.17 14.21
C ILE A 245 -13.76 -21.90 15.08
N ALA A 246 -14.53 -21.90 16.17
CA ALA A 246 -14.59 -20.76 17.08
C ALA A 246 -13.23 -20.46 17.73
N GLU A 247 -12.53 -21.50 18.17
CA GLU A 247 -11.16 -21.40 18.68
C GLU A 247 -10.19 -20.88 17.62
N ALA A 248 -10.26 -21.41 16.40
CA ALA A 248 -9.41 -20.97 15.30
C ALA A 248 -9.66 -19.50 14.94
N LEU A 249 -10.92 -19.07 14.84
CA LEU A 249 -11.28 -17.67 14.54
C LEU A 249 -10.79 -16.73 15.64
N THR A 250 -10.98 -17.11 16.91
CA THR A 250 -10.52 -16.32 18.05
C THR A 250 -8.99 -16.21 18.04
N ALA A 251 -8.29 -17.33 17.87
CA ALA A 251 -6.83 -17.38 17.83
C ALA A 251 -6.25 -16.56 16.67
N VAL A 252 -6.81 -16.66 15.45
CA VAL A 252 -6.34 -15.88 14.30
C VAL A 252 -6.48 -14.37 14.54
N ASN A 253 -7.61 -13.91 15.10
CA ASN A 253 -7.78 -12.48 15.36
C ASN A 253 -6.87 -11.97 16.48
N VAL A 254 -6.76 -12.72 17.58
CA VAL A 254 -5.93 -12.33 18.73
C VAL A 254 -4.44 -12.39 18.39
N VAL A 255 -3.97 -13.52 17.84
CA VAL A 255 -2.55 -13.71 17.50
C VAL A 255 -2.15 -12.77 16.37
N GLY A 256 -2.98 -12.58 15.33
CA GLY A 256 -2.68 -11.64 14.25
C GLY A 256 -2.43 -10.22 14.78
N ARG A 257 -3.31 -9.74 15.65
CA ARG A 257 -3.15 -8.43 16.30
C ARG A 257 -1.90 -8.37 17.19
N TYR A 258 -1.64 -9.40 17.99
CA TYR A 258 -0.43 -9.48 18.80
C TYR A 258 0.84 -9.44 17.94
N LEU A 259 0.84 -10.13 16.80
CA LEU A 259 1.97 -10.14 15.87
C LEU A 259 2.24 -8.74 15.32
N ASP A 260 1.19 -8.03 14.90
CA ASP A 260 1.30 -6.69 14.33
C ASP A 260 1.69 -5.63 15.37
N GLU A 261 1.01 -5.61 16.53
CA GLU A 261 1.15 -4.53 17.52
C GLU A 261 2.35 -4.71 18.45
N ARG A 262 2.77 -5.94 18.72
CA ARG A 262 3.84 -6.25 19.68
C ARG A 262 5.01 -6.95 19.01
N TYR A 263 4.79 -8.14 18.46
CA TYR A 263 5.89 -9.01 18.02
C TYR A 263 6.80 -8.35 16.97
N TRP A 264 6.24 -7.92 15.84
CA TRP A 264 7.02 -7.28 14.78
C TRP A 264 7.50 -5.89 15.18
N SER A 265 6.66 -5.13 15.89
CA SER A 265 6.99 -3.79 16.40
C SER A 265 8.25 -3.81 17.30
N ASP A 266 8.33 -4.75 18.23
CA ASP A 266 9.46 -4.88 19.15
C ASP A 266 10.73 -5.35 18.43
N ILE A 267 10.61 -6.28 17.47
CA ILE A 267 11.73 -6.70 16.63
C ILE A 267 12.27 -5.49 15.85
N HIS A 268 11.41 -4.72 15.19
CA HIS A 268 11.82 -3.54 14.43
C HIS A 268 12.39 -2.44 15.32
N ARG A 269 11.93 -2.31 16.58
CA ARG A 269 12.51 -1.36 17.55
C ARG A 269 13.95 -1.71 17.91
N SER A 270 14.26 -3.01 18.03
CA SER A 270 15.62 -3.47 18.36
C SER A 270 16.68 -3.11 17.30
N ALA A 271 16.26 -2.71 16.10
CA ALA A 271 17.16 -2.23 15.06
C ALA A 271 17.91 -0.94 15.45
N SER A 272 17.38 -0.16 16.39
CA SER A 272 18.10 0.99 16.93
C SER A 272 19.26 0.58 17.86
N ASP A 273 19.23 -0.63 18.44
CA ASP A 273 20.17 -1.07 19.48
C ASP A 273 21.19 -2.10 18.98
N LEU A 274 20.82 -2.90 17.99
CA LEU A 274 21.65 -3.98 17.46
C LEU A 274 22.07 -3.71 16.02
N PRO A 275 23.35 -3.89 15.66
CA PRO A 275 23.83 -3.66 14.29
C PRO A 275 23.25 -4.64 13.28
N ARG A 276 22.77 -5.80 13.75
CA ARG A 276 22.14 -6.83 12.93
C ARG A 276 21.03 -7.53 13.74
N PRO A 277 20.03 -8.13 13.06
CA PRO A 277 19.07 -8.97 13.74
C PRO A 277 19.77 -10.12 14.47
N ALA A 278 19.60 -10.20 15.78
CA ALA A 278 20.10 -11.30 16.61
C ALA A 278 18.98 -12.31 16.94
N PHE A 279 17.96 -12.38 16.07
CA PHE A 279 16.70 -13.04 16.36
C PHE A 279 16.17 -13.78 15.13
N ALA A 280 15.71 -15.01 15.34
CA ALA A 280 15.08 -15.85 14.34
C ALA A 280 13.54 -15.77 14.52
N PRO A 281 12.84 -14.91 13.75
CA PRO A 281 11.43 -14.62 13.99
C PRO A 281 10.48 -15.78 13.74
N TYR A 282 10.80 -16.73 12.87
CA TYR A 282 9.95 -17.90 12.65
C TYR A 282 10.36 -19.06 13.57
N GLY A 283 11.65 -19.19 13.87
CA GLY A 283 12.18 -20.17 14.83
C GLY A 283 11.58 -20.05 16.22
N SER A 284 11.46 -18.83 16.73
CA SER A 284 11.02 -18.55 18.11
C SER A 284 9.57 -18.05 18.24
N LEU A 285 8.86 -17.92 17.11
CA LEU A 285 7.52 -17.34 17.02
C LEU A 285 6.54 -17.91 18.05
N ALA A 286 6.41 -19.24 18.03
CA ALA A 286 5.36 -19.91 18.78
C ALA A 286 5.54 -19.77 20.29
N ASP A 287 6.79 -19.76 20.76
CA ASP A 287 7.13 -19.63 22.17
C ASP A 287 6.95 -18.17 22.62
N LYS A 288 7.30 -17.20 21.77
CA LYS A 288 7.05 -15.78 22.02
C LYS A 288 5.57 -15.41 22.03
N VAL A 289 4.77 -15.99 21.14
CA VAL A 289 3.30 -15.81 21.15
C VAL A 289 2.71 -16.44 22.40
N SER A 290 3.12 -17.67 22.74
CA SER A 290 2.61 -18.38 23.92
C SER A 290 2.97 -17.66 25.23
N GLY A 291 4.20 -17.16 25.35
CA GLY A 291 4.65 -16.41 26.52
C GLY A 291 4.02 -15.02 26.61
N GLY A 292 4.10 -14.22 25.54
CA GLY A 292 3.63 -12.83 25.58
C GLY A 292 2.11 -12.67 25.74
N LEU A 293 1.31 -13.65 25.28
CA LEU A 293 -0.13 -13.66 25.54
C LEU A 293 -0.48 -14.15 26.96
N GLN A 294 0.43 -14.83 27.67
CA GLN A 294 0.25 -15.20 29.08
C GLN A 294 0.63 -14.07 30.04
N ASP A 295 1.53 -13.18 29.62
CA ASP A 295 2.02 -12.05 30.42
C ASP A 295 1.01 -10.89 30.57
N GLN A 296 -0.11 -10.93 29.82
CA GLN A 296 -1.20 -9.95 29.87
C GLN A 296 -2.55 -10.63 30.12
N PRO A 297 -3.58 -9.89 30.58
CA PRO A 297 -4.92 -10.43 30.66
C PRO A 297 -5.38 -10.81 29.24
N VAL A 298 -5.44 -12.12 28.97
CA VAL A 298 -5.97 -12.68 27.70
C VAL A 298 -7.35 -12.11 27.38
N ALA A 299 -8.12 -11.76 28.42
CA ALA A 299 -9.42 -11.11 28.30
C ALA A 299 -9.37 -9.80 27.50
N ASP A 300 -8.34 -8.96 27.69
CA ASP A 300 -8.22 -7.67 27.02
C ASP A 300 -8.02 -7.86 25.52
N TRP A 301 -7.13 -8.79 25.13
CA TRP A 301 -6.89 -9.11 23.72
C TRP A 301 -8.14 -9.65 23.02
N VAL A 302 -8.88 -10.52 23.70
CA VAL A 302 -10.13 -11.07 23.19
C VAL A 302 -11.21 -9.99 23.09
N GLU A 303 -11.35 -9.14 24.11
CA GLU A 303 -12.32 -8.04 24.12
C GLU A 303 -12.05 -7.05 22.97
N HIS A 304 -10.80 -6.63 22.79
CA HIS A 304 -10.41 -5.78 21.68
C HIS A 304 -10.66 -6.43 20.31
N ALA A 305 -10.44 -7.74 20.18
CA ALA A 305 -10.76 -8.48 18.95
C ALA A 305 -12.28 -8.50 18.67
N LEU A 306 -13.13 -8.50 19.70
CA LEU A 306 -14.59 -8.49 19.57
C LEU A 306 -15.18 -7.10 19.28
N GLN A 307 -14.50 -6.04 19.73
CA GLN A 307 -14.89 -4.64 19.49
C GLN A 307 -14.69 -4.22 18.03
N ARG A 308 -13.92 -4.97 17.23
CA ARG A 308 -13.71 -4.67 15.82
C ARG A 308 -15.02 -4.86 15.03
N GLU A 309 -15.57 -3.75 14.55
CA GLU A 309 -16.69 -3.78 13.61
C GLU A 309 -16.22 -4.11 12.19
N THR A 310 -17.13 -4.64 11.37
CA THR A 310 -16.80 -4.95 9.98
C THR A 310 -16.80 -3.67 9.16
N SER A 311 -15.65 -3.25 8.66
CA SER A 311 -15.52 -2.12 7.75
C SER A 311 -15.77 -2.50 6.28
N SER A 312 -15.83 -1.50 5.39
CA SER A 312 -15.95 -1.70 3.94
C SER A 312 -14.76 -2.40 3.31
N ASP A 313 -13.61 -2.36 3.98
CA ASP A 313 -12.32 -2.82 3.46
C ASP A 313 -11.93 -4.20 3.99
N ASP A 314 -12.67 -4.70 4.98
CA ASP A 314 -12.46 -6.02 5.55
C ASP A 314 -12.88 -7.14 4.59
N THR A 315 -11.98 -8.10 4.39
CA THR A 315 -12.24 -9.28 3.57
C THR A 315 -13.19 -10.28 4.24
N HIS A 316 -13.33 -10.21 5.57
CA HIS A 316 -14.19 -11.08 6.37
C HIS A 316 -15.09 -10.27 7.33
N PRO A 317 -16.29 -10.78 7.67
CA PRO A 317 -17.11 -10.23 8.75
C PRO A 317 -16.37 -10.22 10.09
N ALA A 318 -16.81 -9.32 10.97
CA ALA A 318 -16.35 -9.20 12.34
C ALA A 318 -16.41 -10.55 13.08
N LEU A 319 -15.42 -10.78 13.94
CA LEU A 319 -15.30 -12.00 14.74
C LEU A 319 -16.61 -12.29 15.50
N THR A 320 -17.20 -11.27 16.11
CA THR A 320 -18.45 -11.35 16.87
C THR A 320 -19.61 -11.92 16.05
N ASP A 321 -19.75 -11.51 14.80
CA ASP A 321 -20.85 -11.97 13.94
C ASP A 321 -20.65 -13.41 13.48
N ARG A 322 -19.41 -13.80 13.16
CA ARG A 322 -19.06 -15.18 12.78
C ARG A 322 -19.27 -16.16 13.93
N LEU A 323 -18.83 -15.79 15.13
CA LEU A 323 -19.05 -16.59 16.34
C LEU A 323 -20.54 -16.73 16.67
N ARG A 324 -21.32 -15.65 16.54
CA ARG A 324 -22.78 -15.68 16.72
C ARG A 324 -23.45 -16.62 15.70
N ALA A 325 -23.04 -16.58 14.44
CA ALA A 325 -23.57 -17.47 13.40
C ALA A 325 -23.28 -18.96 13.69
N LEU A 326 -22.16 -19.24 14.34
CA LEU A 326 -21.76 -20.58 14.81
C LEU A 326 -22.41 -20.99 16.15
N GLN A 327 -23.14 -20.08 16.81
CA GLN A 327 -23.67 -20.26 18.16
C GLN A 327 -22.58 -20.58 19.18
N GLN A 328 -21.43 -19.92 19.06
CA GLN A 328 -20.28 -20.08 19.95
C GLN A 328 -19.86 -18.75 20.56
N GLY A 329 -19.21 -18.81 21.71
CA GLY A 329 -18.50 -17.68 22.30
C GLY A 329 -17.05 -17.60 21.82
N PRO A 330 -16.36 -16.47 22.07
CA PRO A 330 -14.93 -16.37 21.84
C PRO A 330 -14.18 -17.33 22.78
N LEU A 331 -13.25 -18.09 22.24
CA LEU A 331 -12.43 -19.02 23.01
C LEU A 331 -11.00 -19.01 22.49
N LEU A 332 -10.10 -18.32 23.18
CA LEU A 332 -8.68 -18.42 22.87
C LEU A 332 -8.10 -19.69 23.49
N SER A 333 -7.61 -20.59 22.64
CA SER A 333 -6.96 -21.83 23.06
C SER A 333 -5.65 -21.99 22.28
N LEU A 334 -4.53 -21.62 22.89
CA LEU A 334 -3.22 -21.75 22.24
C LEU A 334 -2.69 -23.18 22.40
N PRO A 335 -2.14 -23.79 21.35
CA PRO A 335 -1.64 -25.16 21.39
C PRO A 335 -0.37 -25.27 22.24
N ARG A 336 -0.27 -26.39 22.98
CA ARG A 336 1.02 -26.86 23.50
C ARG A 336 1.94 -27.25 22.34
N PRO A 337 3.28 -27.25 22.52
CA PRO A 337 4.23 -27.55 21.44
C PRO A 337 3.96 -28.85 20.68
N ASP A 338 3.51 -29.89 21.36
CA ASP A 338 3.17 -31.19 20.78
C ASP A 338 1.85 -31.18 19.99
N ALA A 339 0.97 -30.23 20.25
CA ALA A 339 -0.35 -30.10 19.62
C ALA A 339 -0.37 -29.08 18.45
N ARG A 340 0.72 -28.35 18.19
CA ARG A 340 0.85 -27.36 17.12
C ARG A 340 0.69 -28.01 15.73
N ALA A 341 0.08 -27.29 14.81
CA ALA A 341 -0.14 -27.78 13.45
C ALA A 341 1.14 -27.84 12.60
N ASP A 342 2.18 -27.08 12.94
CA ASP A 342 3.47 -27.11 12.24
C ASP A 342 4.15 -28.49 12.30
N ARG A 343 3.82 -29.32 13.29
CA ARG A 343 4.21 -30.74 13.34
C ARG A 343 3.79 -31.54 12.11
N LEU A 344 2.73 -31.14 11.40
CA LEU A 344 2.25 -31.80 10.17
C LEU A 344 3.27 -31.70 9.02
N LEU A 345 4.23 -30.77 9.11
CA LEU A 345 5.36 -30.68 8.19
C LEU A 345 6.43 -31.73 8.48
N GLY A 346 6.39 -32.40 9.63
CA GLY A 346 7.35 -33.45 9.99
C GLY A 346 8.80 -32.96 9.92
N PRO A 347 9.74 -33.77 9.41
CA PRO A 347 11.16 -33.42 9.38
C PRO A 347 11.50 -32.18 8.55
N VAL A 348 10.68 -31.78 7.57
CA VAL A 348 10.98 -30.61 6.74
C VAL A 348 10.71 -29.28 7.46
N LEU A 349 10.07 -29.31 8.63
CA LEU A 349 9.76 -28.12 9.42
C LEU A 349 10.99 -27.27 9.76
N SER A 350 12.09 -27.88 10.21
CA SER A 350 13.31 -27.15 10.60
C SER A 350 13.91 -26.43 9.40
N THR A 351 14.05 -27.13 8.27
CA THR A 351 14.57 -26.56 7.02
C THR A 351 13.70 -25.40 6.54
N ILE A 352 12.37 -25.53 6.55
CA ILE A 352 11.47 -24.44 6.12
C ILE A 352 11.58 -23.24 7.06
N THR A 353 11.68 -23.48 8.37
CA THR A 353 11.82 -22.42 9.36
C THR A 353 13.12 -21.64 9.16
N GLU A 354 14.24 -22.34 9.00
CA GLU A 354 15.55 -21.76 8.70
C GLU A 354 15.58 -21.00 7.36
N GLU A 355 14.95 -21.55 6.32
CA GLU A 355 14.83 -20.89 5.01
C GLU A 355 14.07 -19.55 5.13
N LEU A 356 12.98 -19.50 5.92
CA LEU A 356 12.21 -18.29 6.13
C LEU A 356 12.95 -17.27 7.01
N ASP A 357 13.63 -17.71 8.06
CA ASP A 357 14.46 -16.84 8.92
C ASP A 357 15.60 -16.20 8.12
N CYS A 358 16.34 -17.00 7.34
CA CYS A 358 17.41 -16.49 6.46
C CYS A 358 16.87 -15.48 5.43
N ARG A 359 15.69 -15.77 4.85
CA ARG A 359 15.08 -14.90 3.85
C ARG A 359 14.64 -13.56 4.45
N TRP A 360 14.06 -13.60 5.65
CA TRP A 360 13.65 -12.40 6.37
C TRP A 360 14.86 -11.55 6.76
N GLU A 361 15.92 -12.16 7.29
CA GLU A 361 17.15 -11.46 7.67
C GLU A 361 17.75 -10.76 6.45
N ALA A 362 17.89 -11.47 5.33
CA ALA A 362 18.41 -10.89 4.09
C ALA A 362 17.55 -9.74 3.54
N ALA A 363 16.23 -9.79 3.75
CA ALA A 363 15.31 -8.75 3.30
C ALA A 363 15.35 -7.49 4.20
N VAL A 364 15.52 -7.67 5.51
CA VAL A 364 15.47 -6.55 6.47
C VAL A 364 16.82 -5.89 6.70
N LEU A 365 17.93 -6.63 6.49
CA LEU A 365 19.28 -6.18 6.83
C LEU A 365 19.65 -4.78 6.29
N PRO A 366 19.36 -4.40 5.03
CA PRO A 366 19.72 -3.07 4.53
C PRO A 366 19.04 -1.93 5.31
N ALA A 367 17.73 -2.04 5.53
CA ALA A 367 16.96 -1.05 6.30
C ALA A 367 17.33 -1.08 7.79
N TRP A 368 17.68 -2.25 8.30
CA TRP A 368 18.14 -2.45 9.67
C TRP A 368 19.48 -1.73 9.92
N GLU A 369 20.46 -1.93 9.05
CA GLU A 369 21.78 -1.28 9.14
C GLU A 369 21.65 0.25 9.01
N GLU A 370 20.78 0.75 8.12
CA GLU A 370 20.49 2.18 8.00
C GLU A 370 19.91 2.77 9.30
N ARG A 371 18.93 2.09 9.89
CA ARG A 371 18.32 2.51 11.16
C ARG A 371 19.33 2.48 12.30
N TYR A 372 20.14 1.43 12.41
CA TYR A 372 21.19 1.34 13.42
C TYR A 372 22.23 2.46 13.28
N GLN A 373 22.66 2.77 12.06
CA GLN A 373 23.60 3.86 11.80
C GLN A 373 22.99 5.23 12.13
N THR A 374 21.69 5.41 11.87
CA THR A 374 20.96 6.63 12.20
C THR A 374 20.87 6.81 13.71
N ALA A 375 20.49 5.75 14.43
CA ALA A 375 20.44 5.76 15.88
C ALA A 375 21.82 5.98 16.52
N THR A 376 22.87 5.40 15.94
CA THR A 376 24.26 5.61 16.40
C THR A 376 24.67 7.08 16.25
N ARG A 377 24.45 7.67 15.06
CA ARG A 377 24.73 9.10 14.81
C ARG A 377 23.91 10.02 15.72
N GLY A 378 22.64 9.69 15.95
CA GLY A 378 21.78 10.43 16.87
C GLY A 378 22.29 10.40 18.31
N ARG A 379 22.70 9.24 18.82
CA ARG A 379 23.30 9.10 20.16
C ARG A 379 24.64 9.83 20.30
N GLU A 380 25.47 9.79 19.26
CA GLU A 380 26.73 10.55 19.23
C GLU A 380 26.46 12.05 19.28
N ARG A 381 25.53 12.55 18.44
CA ARG A 381 25.14 13.96 18.44
C ARG A 381 24.54 14.40 19.77
N LEU A 382 23.72 13.56 20.42
CA LEU A 382 23.19 13.85 21.75
C LEU A 382 24.31 14.04 22.78
N ARG A 383 25.31 13.13 22.79
CA ARG A 383 26.47 13.23 23.69
C ARG A 383 27.30 14.50 23.45
N GLU A 384 27.47 14.91 22.20
CA GLU A 384 28.15 16.18 21.86
C GLU A 384 27.40 17.38 22.45
N LEU A 385 26.08 17.44 22.25
CA LEU A 385 25.23 18.53 22.74
C LEU A 385 25.21 18.56 24.27
N ASP A 386 25.10 17.39 24.93
CA ASP A 386 25.20 17.28 26.39
C ASP A 386 26.56 17.76 26.91
N ALA A 387 27.65 17.45 26.21
CA ALA A 387 28.99 17.90 26.57
C ALA A 387 29.15 19.43 26.42
N MET A 388 28.58 20.03 25.37
CA MET A 388 28.55 21.49 25.18
C MET A 388 27.83 22.19 26.34
N LEU A 389 26.66 21.67 26.74
CA LEU A 389 25.88 22.18 27.87
C LEU A 389 26.65 22.05 29.19
N GLN A 390 27.32 20.92 29.43
CA GLN A 390 28.15 20.70 30.63
C GLN A 390 29.34 21.67 30.71
N GLN A 391 29.87 22.10 29.56
CA GLN A 391 30.93 23.11 29.47
C GLN A 391 30.40 24.55 29.61
N GLY A 392 29.09 24.74 29.80
CA GLY A 392 28.46 26.05 29.91
C GLY A 392 28.26 26.76 28.57
N THR A 393 28.30 26.03 27.45
CA THR A 393 28.04 26.59 26.12
C THR A 393 26.53 26.67 25.87
N GLU A 394 26.02 27.84 25.51
CA GLU A 394 24.62 27.99 25.07
C GLU A 394 24.43 27.37 23.68
N LEU A 395 23.41 26.52 23.53
CA LEU A 395 23.04 25.94 22.24
C LEU A 395 22.29 26.98 21.41
N ASN A 396 22.57 27.03 20.10
CA ASN A 396 21.74 27.81 19.19
C ASN A 396 20.34 27.16 19.04
N PRO A 397 19.32 27.86 18.51
CA PRO A 397 17.97 27.32 18.43
C PRO A 397 17.83 26.00 17.67
N GLN A 398 18.65 25.76 16.65
CA GLN A 398 18.65 24.50 15.90
C GLN A 398 19.25 23.36 16.74
N ASP A 399 20.38 23.61 17.37
CA ASP A 399 21.04 22.63 18.26
C ASP A 399 20.19 22.33 19.51
N GLY A 400 19.46 23.31 20.03
CA GLY A 400 18.49 23.12 21.11
C GLY A 400 17.29 22.28 20.66
N TYR A 401 16.81 22.47 19.44
CA TYR A 401 15.77 21.62 18.85
C TYR A 401 16.25 20.18 18.65
N ASP A 402 17.45 20.01 18.08
CA ASP A 402 18.07 18.71 17.88
C ASP A 402 18.32 18.01 19.22
N HIS A 403 18.79 18.73 20.24
CA HIS A 403 18.97 18.21 21.59
C HIS A 403 17.66 17.69 22.19
N ALA A 404 16.57 18.44 22.08
CA ALA A 404 15.26 18.03 22.57
C ALA A 404 14.75 16.78 21.85
N CYS A 405 14.84 16.74 20.51
CA CYS A 405 14.42 15.58 19.71
C CYS A 405 15.27 14.34 20.00
N LEU A 406 16.59 14.47 20.08
CA LEU A 406 17.49 13.36 20.35
C LEU A 406 17.36 12.86 21.79
N THR A 407 17.06 13.74 22.75
CA THR A 407 16.75 13.35 24.15
C THR A 407 15.49 12.49 24.20
N GLU A 408 14.46 12.85 23.43
CA GLU A 408 13.23 12.09 23.30
C GLU A 408 13.47 10.71 22.67
N GLU A 409 14.20 10.67 21.55
CA GLU A 409 14.34 9.45 20.75
C GLU A 409 15.40 8.47 21.27
N TYR A 410 16.52 9.00 21.79
CA TYR A 410 17.70 8.19 22.16
C TYR A 410 18.21 8.41 23.59
N GLY A 411 17.66 9.38 24.30
CA GLY A 411 18.09 9.77 25.64
C GLY A 411 17.17 9.29 26.75
N ALA A 412 16.81 10.21 27.65
CA ALA A 412 15.97 9.94 28.81
C ALA A 412 14.45 9.86 28.50
N GLY A 413 14.07 9.95 27.22
CA GLY A 413 12.70 9.78 26.76
C GLY A 413 11.88 11.08 26.74
N GLU A 414 10.60 10.94 26.41
CA GLU A 414 9.70 12.08 26.16
C GLU A 414 9.54 13.03 27.35
N ASP A 415 9.49 12.49 28.57
CA ASP A 415 9.27 13.32 29.78
C ASP A 415 10.47 14.22 30.09
N ALA A 416 11.68 13.78 29.74
CA ALA A 416 12.88 14.60 29.83
C ALA A 416 12.98 15.62 28.68
N ALA A 417 12.40 15.31 27.52
CA ALA A 417 12.42 16.20 26.35
C ALA A 417 11.37 17.32 26.43
N LEU A 418 10.20 17.08 27.04
CA LEU A 418 9.13 18.08 27.17
C LEU A 418 9.60 19.43 27.77
N PRO A 419 10.34 19.49 28.90
CA PRO A 419 10.83 20.76 29.42
C PRO A 419 11.82 21.45 28.47
N LEU A 420 12.59 20.69 27.67
CA LEU A 420 13.50 21.24 26.66
C LEU A 420 12.71 21.94 25.54
N PHE A 421 11.64 21.31 25.03
CA PHE A 421 10.76 21.93 24.04
C PHE A 421 10.05 23.18 24.58
N LYS A 422 9.66 23.20 25.86
CA LYS A 422 9.08 24.38 26.51
C LYS A 422 10.07 25.54 26.58
N ALA A 423 11.29 25.28 27.04
CA ALA A 423 12.35 26.28 27.09
C ALA A 423 12.70 26.82 25.70
N LEU A 424 12.73 25.94 24.69
CA LEU A 424 12.97 26.34 23.30
C LEU A 424 11.84 27.23 22.76
N TYR A 425 10.58 26.91 23.05
CA TYR A 425 9.44 27.74 22.66
C TYR A 425 9.46 29.12 23.32
N GLU A 426 9.93 29.24 24.57
CA GLU A 426 10.10 30.54 25.24
C GLU A 426 11.15 31.42 24.53
N GLN A 427 12.19 30.80 23.97
CA GLN A 427 13.24 31.50 23.22
C GLN A 427 12.83 31.84 21.78
N THR A 428 12.11 30.93 21.11
CA THR A 428 11.71 31.05 19.70
C THR A 428 10.22 30.80 19.47
N PRO A 429 9.32 31.64 20.01
CA PRO A 429 7.88 31.39 20.00
C PRO A 429 7.26 31.38 18.60
N ASP A 430 7.92 31.97 17.60
CA ASP A 430 7.45 32.04 16.21
C ASP A 430 8.16 31.06 15.28
N GLN A 431 8.94 30.10 15.81
CA GLN A 431 9.54 29.04 15.00
C GLN A 431 8.50 27.92 14.74
N PRO A 432 8.09 27.66 13.48
CA PRO A 432 7.00 26.73 13.17
C PRO A 432 7.26 25.32 13.68
N VAL A 433 8.50 24.84 13.50
CA VAL A 433 8.95 23.50 13.89
C VAL A 433 8.84 23.31 15.41
N VAL A 434 9.18 24.32 16.20
CA VAL A 434 9.10 24.27 17.67
C VAL A 434 7.65 24.31 18.15
N CYS A 435 6.82 25.17 17.54
CA CYS A 435 5.38 25.22 17.81
C CYS A 435 4.72 23.87 17.53
N TYR A 436 5.00 23.27 16.37
CA TYR A 436 4.48 21.97 16.00
C TYR A 436 4.97 20.90 16.96
N ALA A 437 6.27 20.88 17.25
CA ALA A 437 6.87 19.86 18.10
C ALA A 437 6.29 19.88 19.51
N LEU A 438 6.32 21.03 20.19
CA LEU A 438 5.75 21.16 21.53
C LEU A 438 4.24 20.88 21.54
N GLY A 439 3.52 21.42 20.55
CA GLY A 439 2.08 21.22 20.40
C GLY A 439 1.72 19.73 20.30
N LEU A 440 2.43 18.97 19.48
CA LEU A 440 2.24 17.53 19.34
C LEU A 440 2.42 16.78 20.67
N ARG A 441 3.50 17.05 21.42
CA ARG A 441 3.76 16.35 22.71
C ARG A 441 2.72 16.68 23.78
N LEU A 442 2.18 17.90 23.77
CA LEU A 442 1.07 18.30 24.66
C LEU A 442 -0.22 17.55 24.27
N LEU A 443 -0.56 17.48 22.98
CA LEU A 443 -1.74 16.75 22.50
C LEU A 443 -1.63 15.23 22.74
N GLN A 444 -0.44 14.65 22.68
CA GLN A 444 -0.20 13.25 23.04
C GLN A 444 -0.45 12.98 24.53
N ARG A 445 -0.31 14.00 25.38
CA ARG A 445 -0.57 13.97 26.84
C ARG A 445 -1.98 14.49 27.19
N ASP A 446 -2.88 14.51 26.20
CA ASP A 446 -4.25 15.00 26.34
C ASP A 446 -4.39 16.47 26.79
N ASP A 447 -3.35 17.30 26.62
CA ASP A 447 -3.36 18.71 26.96
C ASP A 447 -3.83 19.58 25.77
N ASP A 448 -4.98 20.25 25.95
CA ASP A 448 -5.61 21.12 24.96
C ASP A 448 -4.74 22.32 24.55
N ALA A 449 -3.76 22.73 25.37
CA ALA A 449 -2.85 23.83 25.03
C ALA A 449 -2.07 23.57 23.74
N GLY A 450 -1.87 22.30 23.36
CA GLY A 450 -1.20 21.92 22.13
C GLY A 450 -1.97 22.31 20.86
N LEU A 451 -3.30 22.48 20.91
CA LEU A 451 -4.12 22.83 19.74
C LEU A 451 -3.68 24.16 19.14
N ALA A 452 -3.53 25.18 19.99
CA ALA A 452 -3.14 26.52 19.56
C ALA A 452 -1.73 26.54 18.96
N LEU A 453 -0.82 25.71 19.49
CA LEU A 453 0.57 25.62 19.02
C LEU A 453 0.66 24.94 17.65
N VAL A 454 -0.04 23.81 17.47
CA VAL A 454 -0.06 23.12 16.17
C VAL A 454 -0.77 24.00 15.12
N GLU A 455 -1.88 24.64 15.47
CA GLU A 455 -2.53 25.59 14.56
C GLU A 455 -1.60 26.75 14.19
N LYS A 456 -0.87 27.31 15.16
CA LYS A 456 0.13 28.36 14.90
C LYS A 456 1.20 27.87 13.92
N ALA A 457 1.71 26.66 14.08
CA ALA A 457 2.68 26.08 13.15
C ALA A 457 2.15 26.01 11.72
N THR A 458 0.90 25.57 11.52
CA THR A 458 0.27 25.50 10.18
C THR A 458 0.06 26.85 9.51
N LYS A 459 -0.01 27.93 10.29
CA LYS A 459 -0.12 29.31 9.79
C LYS A 459 1.25 29.90 9.45
N LEU A 460 2.29 29.52 10.19
CA LEU A 460 3.65 30.01 9.98
C LEU A 460 4.39 29.25 8.87
N ASP A 461 4.10 27.97 8.68
CA ASP A 461 4.74 27.12 7.67
C ASP A 461 3.71 26.29 6.89
N GLU A 462 3.76 26.44 5.58
CA GLU A 462 2.95 25.71 4.63
C GLU A 462 3.26 24.21 4.57
N ASP A 463 4.51 23.82 4.86
CA ASP A 463 4.92 22.42 4.87
C ASP A 463 4.39 21.70 6.13
N ALA A 464 4.10 22.45 7.20
CA ALA A 464 3.49 21.92 8.42
C ALA A 464 1.97 21.68 8.30
N GLN A 465 1.29 22.19 7.27
CA GLN A 465 -0.17 22.15 7.16
C GLN A 465 -0.73 20.72 7.10
N LEU A 466 -0.14 19.84 6.30
CA LEU A 466 -0.62 18.45 6.16
C LEU A 466 -0.57 17.73 7.52
N SER A 467 0.61 17.64 8.10
CA SER A 467 0.82 16.93 9.37
C SER A 467 0.07 17.61 10.52
N GLY A 468 0.02 18.95 10.53
CA GLY A 468 -0.72 19.71 11.55
C GLY A 468 -2.22 19.47 11.51
N TYR A 469 -2.86 19.50 10.34
CA TYR A 469 -4.29 19.23 10.22
C TYR A 469 -4.64 17.79 10.59
N GLU A 470 -3.77 16.83 10.28
CA GLU A 470 -3.93 15.44 10.70
C GLU A 470 -3.90 15.29 12.23
N VAL A 471 -2.88 15.85 12.88
CA VAL A 471 -2.76 15.82 14.35
C VAL A 471 -3.95 16.49 15.03
N LEU A 472 -4.38 17.65 14.53
CA LEU A 472 -5.54 18.38 15.06
C LEU A 472 -6.85 17.58 14.88
N ARG A 473 -7.06 16.97 13.71
CA ARG A 473 -8.20 16.09 13.42
C ARG A 473 -8.25 14.92 14.40
N ASP A 474 -7.15 14.18 14.52
CA ASP A 474 -7.09 12.95 15.32
C ASP A 474 -7.27 13.23 16.80
N TYR A 475 -6.69 14.33 17.28
CA TYR A 475 -6.92 14.78 18.65
C TYR A 475 -8.39 15.15 18.89
N CYS A 476 -9.00 15.98 18.03
CA CYS A 476 -10.41 16.35 18.18
C CYS A 476 -11.33 15.12 18.15
N TRP A 477 -11.05 14.15 17.28
CA TRP A 477 -11.79 12.90 17.21
C TRP A 477 -11.71 12.10 18.51
N ARG A 478 -10.48 11.89 19.03
CA ARG A 478 -10.26 11.18 20.31
C ARG A 478 -10.95 11.86 21.50
N ARG A 479 -11.09 13.19 21.48
CA ARG A 479 -11.79 13.97 22.53
C ARG A 479 -13.31 14.08 22.32
N GLY A 480 -13.87 13.43 21.31
CA GLY A 480 -15.30 13.49 21.00
C GLY A 480 -15.78 14.83 20.43
N ARG A 481 -14.86 15.66 19.89
CA ARG A 481 -15.16 16.96 19.25
C ARG A 481 -15.38 16.77 17.74
N GLU A 482 -16.46 16.06 17.38
CA GLU A 482 -16.72 15.62 16.00
C GLU A 482 -16.74 16.76 14.98
N GLU A 483 -17.42 17.88 15.29
CA GLU A 483 -17.50 19.03 14.37
C GLU A 483 -16.13 19.61 14.05
N ALA A 484 -15.29 19.79 15.08
CA ALA A 484 -13.92 20.30 14.90
C ALA A 484 -13.05 19.30 14.13
N ALA A 485 -13.18 18.00 14.44
CA ALA A 485 -12.45 16.96 13.73
C ALA A 485 -12.80 16.93 12.23
N HIS A 486 -14.08 17.08 11.89
CA HIS A 486 -14.53 17.19 10.50
C HIS A 486 -13.99 18.45 9.81
N ALA A 487 -14.02 19.61 10.47
CA ALA A 487 -13.46 20.83 9.90
C ALA A 487 -11.95 20.71 9.58
N TRP A 488 -11.18 20.05 10.44
CA TRP A 488 -9.76 19.77 10.16
C TRP A 488 -9.57 18.72 9.07
N HIS A 489 -10.43 17.71 9.02
CA HIS A 489 -10.42 16.70 7.95
C HIS A 489 -10.67 17.33 6.57
N ASP A 490 -11.65 18.24 6.46
CA ASP A 490 -11.95 18.92 5.20
C ASP A 490 -10.75 19.75 4.71
N ARG A 491 -10.10 20.51 5.62
CA ARG A 491 -8.87 21.25 5.31
C ARG A 491 -7.71 20.35 4.88
N LEU A 492 -7.58 19.19 5.52
CA LEU A 492 -6.59 18.19 5.15
C LEU A 492 -6.81 17.68 3.72
N LEU A 493 -8.06 17.34 3.36
CA LEU A 493 -8.42 16.90 2.02
C LEU A 493 -8.18 17.98 0.97
N GLU A 494 -8.58 19.22 1.25
CA GLU A 494 -8.34 20.37 0.36
C GLU A 494 -6.85 20.59 0.12
N ARG A 495 -6.03 20.55 1.19
CA ARG A 495 -4.57 20.69 1.07
C ARG A 495 -3.95 19.53 0.29
N HIS A 496 -4.41 18.30 0.55
CA HIS A 496 -3.96 17.12 -0.18
C HIS A 496 -4.27 17.23 -1.69
N GLU A 497 -5.48 17.65 -2.05
CA GLU A 497 -5.88 17.86 -3.45
C GLU A 497 -5.04 18.98 -4.11
N LEU A 498 -4.82 20.10 -3.41
CA LEU A 498 -3.98 21.20 -3.89
C LEU A 498 -2.55 20.72 -4.20
N LEU A 499 -1.95 19.95 -3.30
CA LEU A 499 -0.60 19.40 -3.49
C LEU A 499 -0.55 18.37 -4.61
N GLN A 500 -1.57 17.51 -4.73
CA GLN A 500 -1.66 16.58 -5.88
C GLN A 500 -1.77 17.32 -7.21
N ARG A 501 -2.57 18.39 -7.28
CA ARG A 501 -2.69 19.23 -8.49
C ARG A 501 -1.38 19.93 -8.82
N ALA A 502 -0.70 20.48 -7.83
CA ALA A 502 0.61 21.11 -8.00
C ALA A 502 1.65 20.10 -8.51
N ARG A 503 1.67 18.90 -7.92
CA ARG A 503 2.53 17.80 -8.36
C ARG A 503 2.21 17.36 -9.80
N ALA A 504 0.93 17.20 -10.15
CA ALA A 504 0.54 16.86 -11.52
C ALA A 504 0.93 17.92 -12.55
N GLU A 505 0.85 19.21 -12.18
CA GLU A 505 1.36 20.31 -13.02
C GLU A 505 2.89 20.22 -13.20
N ARG A 506 3.63 19.84 -12.16
CA ARG A 506 5.10 19.79 -12.15
C ARG A 506 5.68 18.53 -12.81
N ASP A 507 5.08 17.37 -12.57
CA ASP A 507 5.52 16.06 -13.08
C ASP A 507 5.25 15.88 -14.59
N GLN A 508 4.47 16.76 -15.20
CA GLN A 508 4.17 16.71 -16.63
C GLN A 508 4.63 17.96 -17.35
N ILE A 509 5.45 17.78 -18.38
CA ILE A 509 5.83 18.86 -19.30
C ILE A 509 5.20 18.64 -20.66
N THR A 510 4.49 19.66 -21.15
CA THR A 510 3.85 19.64 -22.47
C THR A 510 4.40 20.73 -23.38
N LEU A 511 4.22 20.56 -24.69
CA LEU A 511 4.57 21.60 -25.66
C LEU A 511 3.67 22.84 -25.57
N LYS A 512 2.56 22.80 -24.82
CA LYS A 512 1.68 23.95 -24.58
C LYS A 512 2.16 24.82 -23.41
N ASP A 513 3.02 24.28 -22.55
CA ASP A 513 3.50 24.98 -21.36
C ASP A 513 4.28 26.24 -21.71
N THR A 514 4.21 27.24 -20.85
CA THR A 514 4.98 28.48 -21.00
C THR A 514 6.31 28.33 -20.29
N PHE A 515 7.41 28.63 -21.00
CA PHE A 515 8.76 28.59 -20.45
C PHE A 515 9.37 29.99 -20.44
N ASP A 516 9.81 30.39 -19.26
CA ASP A 516 10.49 31.65 -18.98
C ASP A 516 12.02 31.43 -18.92
N PRO A 517 12.84 32.49 -19.02
CA PRO A 517 14.27 32.41 -18.74
C PRO A 517 14.55 31.83 -17.35
N HIS A 518 15.67 31.11 -17.20
CA HIS A 518 16.00 30.39 -15.97
C HIS A 518 16.17 31.29 -14.74
N GLY A 519 16.62 32.54 -14.90
CA GLY A 519 16.73 33.50 -13.80
C GLY A 519 17.89 33.27 -12.81
N LEU A 520 18.66 32.19 -12.97
CA LEU A 520 19.92 31.99 -12.23
C LEU A 520 20.88 33.18 -12.33
N ASP A 521 21.58 33.47 -11.23
CA ASP A 521 22.68 34.44 -11.21
C ASP A 521 23.93 33.91 -11.95
N GLN A 522 24.96 34.75 -12.06
CA GLN A 522 26.17 34.38 -12.80
C GLN A 522 26.99 33.27 -12.12
N GLU A 523 26.99 33.21 -10.80
CA GLU A 523 27.75 32.23 -10.02
C GLU A 523 27.12 30.84 -10.12
N GLN A 524 25.81 30.75 -9.89
CA GLN A 524 24.99 29.55 -10.07
C GLN A 524 25.10 29.02 -11.51
N LEU A 525 25.04 29.92 -12.51
CA LEU A 525 25.16 29.52 -13.91
C LEU A 525 26.57 29.03 -14.24
N ALA A 526 27.61 29.60 -13.65
CA ALA A 526 28.99 29.15 -13.83
C ALA A 526 29.22 27.77 -13.20
N ALA A 527 28.74 27.55 -11.98
CA ALA A 527 28.78 26.26 -11.29
C ALA A 527 28.07 25.17 -12.10
N LEU A 528 26.85 25.44 -12.58
CA LEU A 528 26.11 24.51 -13.44
C LEU A 528 26.87 24.21 -14.74
N ARG A 529 27.45 25.23 -15.40
CA ARG A 529 28.24 25.02 -16.63
C ARG A 529 29.47 24.15 -16.39
N ALA A 530 30.12 24.28 -15.22
CA ALA A 530 31.26 23.45 -14.84
C ALA A 530 30.83 21.99 -14.63
N GLN A 531 29.77 21.75 -13.84
CA GLN A 531 29.18 20.42 -13.63
C GLN A 531 28.80 19.77 -14.97
N LEU A 532 28.08 20.51 -15.82
CA LEU A 532 27.71 20.02 -17.14
C LEU A 532 28.97 19.65 -17.92
N ARG A 533 29.96 20.53 -18.09
CA ARG A 533 31.20 20.22 -18.86
C ARG A 533 31.92 18.95 -18.40
N ALA A 534 31.92 18.67 -17.09
CA ALA A 534 32.53 17.47 -16.52
C ALA A 534 31.81 16.17 -16.93
N MET A 535 30.56 16.24 -17.39
CA MET A 535 29.79 15.08 -17.83
C MET A 535 30.07 14.74 -19.31
N PRO A 536 30.68 13.57 -19.62
CA PRO A 536 30.90 13.12 -20.98
C PRO A 536 29.60 12.65 -21.65
N GLY A 537 29.51 12.79 -22.97
CA GLY A 537 28.37 12.29 -23.76
C GLY A 537 27.23 13.30 -23.98
N LEU A 538 27.28 14.48 -23.36
CA LEU A 538 26.35 15.58 -23.57
C LEU A 538 26.82 16.51 -24.71
N ARG A 539 25.91 16.86 -25.62
CA ARG A 539 26.16 17.71 -26.78
C ARG A 539 25.58 19.11 -26.64
N ARG A 540 24.34 19.22 -26.17
CA ARG A 540 23.64 20.49 -25.94
C ARG A 540 22.80 20.35 -24.70
N VAL A 541 22.73 21.43 -23.91
CA VAL A 541 21.86 21.50 -22.74
C VAL A 541 21.15 22.84 -22.74
N TYR A 542 19.85 22.79 -22.53
CA TYR A 542 18.97 23.93 -22.39
C TYR A 542 18.42 23.95 -20.96
N LEU A 543 18.42 25.12 -20.33
CA LEU A 543 17.81 25.36 -19.03
C LEU A 543 16.76 26.47 -19.17
N LEU A 544 15.54 26.18 -18.77
CA LEU A 544 14.44 27.14 -18.71
C LEU A 544 13.71 26.99 -17.37
N ARG A 545 12.82 27.93 -17.06
CA ARG A 545 11.87 27.80 -15.95
C ARG A 545 10.47 27.59 -16.51
N LYS A 546 9.77 26.51 -16.10
CA LYS A 546 8.35 26.35 -16.42
C LYS A 546 7.54 27.33 -15.58
N ARG A 547 6.62 28.04 -16.21
CA ARG A 547 5.65 28.87 -15.48
C ARG A 547 4.57 27.95 -14.91
N VAL A 548 4.51 27.89 -13.58
CA VAL A 548 3.50 27.13 -12.83
C VAL A 548 2.45 28.07 -12.26
N ALA A 549 1.20 27.61 -12.16
CA ALA A 549 0.11 28.37 -11.56
C ALA A 549 0.04 28.17 -10.04
N LEU A 550 0.35 26.96 -9.57
CA LEU A 550 0.34 26.60 -8.16
C LEU A 550 1.75 26.70 -7.58
N PHE A 551 1.90 27.40 -6.44
CA PHE A 551 3.17 27.63 -5.76
C PHE A 551 4.26 28.24 -6.68
N PRO A 552 3.99 29.40 -7.32
CA PRO A 552 4.92 30.03 -8.27
C PRO A 552 6.26 30.46 -7.64
N GLU A 553 6.30 30.62 -6.32
CA GLU A 553 7.50 30.90 -5.53
C GLU A 553 8.50 29.73 -5.50
N ARG A 554 8.04 28.49 -5.76
CA ARG A 554 8.90 27.30 -5.88
C ARG A 554 9.20 27.04 -7.37
N PRO A 555 10.36 27.47 -7.90
CA PRO A 555 10.64 27.41 -9.32
C PRO A 555 10.83 25.96 -9.80
N LEU A 556 10.22 25.64 -10.94
CA LEU A 556 10.47 24.39 -11.66
C LEU A 556 11.40 24.66 -12.84
N PHE A 557 12.65 24.21 -12.71
CA PHE A 557 13.64 24.23 -13.78
C PHE A 557 13.43 23.07 -14.74
N VAL A 558 13.60 23.34 -16.03
CA VAL A 558 13.43 22.36 -17.11
C VAL A 558 14.74 22.25 -17.84
N LEU A 559 15.39 21.11 -17.68
CA LEU A 559 16.69 20.80 -18.26
C LEU A 559 16.54 19.87 -19.47
N GLY A 560 16.58 20.46 -20.66
CA GLY A 560 16.54 19.73 -21.93
C GLY A 560 17.94 19.39 -22.42
N TYR A 561 18.28 18.10 -22.55
CA TYR A 561 19.62 17.69 -22.98
C TYR A 561 19.60 16.90 -24.30
N SER A 562 20.72 16.93 -25.04
CA SER A 562 20.94 16.07 -26.22
C SER A 562 22.30 15.41 -26.10
N CYS A 563 22.44 14.16 -26.55
CA CYS A 563 23.67 13.40 -26.43
C CYS A 563 24.51 13.42 -27.71
N THR A 564 25.82 13.18 -27.58
CA THR A 564 26.69 12.95 -28.73
C THR A 564 26.37 11.59 -29.37
N ARG A 565 26.20 11.57 -30.69
CA ARG A 565 25.88 10.34 -31.44
C ARG A 565 27.18 9.65 -31.84
N TRP A 566 27.41 8.43 -31.36
CA TRP A 566 28.49 7.59 -31.87
C TRP A 566 27.99 6.90 -33.14
N TRP A 567 28.62 7.17 -34.30
CA TRP A 567 28.24 6.65 -35.62
C TRP A 567 26.77 6.92 -36.04
N GLY A 568 26.14 7.98 -35.52
CA GLY A 568 24.79 8.39 -35.91
C GLY A 568 23.62 7.58 -35.30
N LEU A 569 23.88 6.48 -34.58
CA LEU A 569 22.84 5.61 -34.00
C LEU A 569 22.34 6.11 -32.62
N TYR A 570 21.02 6.22 -32.47
CA TYR A 570 20.35 6.53 -31.20
C TYR A 570 20.28 5.27 -30.31
N ARG A 571 20.87 5.31 -29.11
CA ARG A 571 20.78 4.22 -28.11
C ARG A 571 20.08 4.71 -26.85
N ARG A 572 18.81 4.34 -26.69
CA ARG A 572 17.94 4.74 -25.57
C ARG A 572 18.59 4.52 -24.19
N LYS A 573 19.13 3.32 -23.93
CA LYS A 573 19.82 3.01 -22.65
C LYS A 573 20.95 3.98 -22.27
N LYS A 574 21.73 4.49 -23.24
CA LYS A 574 22.81 5.45 -22.97
C LYS A 574 22.26 6.86 -22.69
N VAL A 575 21.19 7.23 -23.37
CA VAL A 575 20.51 8.52 -23.17
C VAL A 575 19.84 8.55 -21.80
N ASP A 576 19.19 7.46 -21.41
CA ASP A 576 18.54 7.32 -20.11
C ASP A 576 19.58 7.35 -18.97
N ALA A 577 20.72 6.65 -19.12
CA ALA A 577 21.81 6.70 -18.13
C ALA A 577 22.39 8.10 -17.94
N ILE A 578 22.54 8.89 -19.00
CA ILE A 578 22.96 10.30 -18.89
C ILE A 578 21.87 11.15 -18.22
N GLY A 579 20.60 10.86 -18.50
CA GLY A 579 19.46 11.51 -17.86
C GLY A 579 19.44 11.28 -16.34
N GLN A 580 19.66 10.04 -15.91
CA GLN A 580 19.74 9.70 -14.49
C GLN A 580 20.89 10.44 -13.79
N ARG A 581 22.08 10.47 -14.40
CA ARG A 581 23.21 11.24 -13.86
C ARG A 581 22.93 12.73 -13.74
N LEU A 582 22.16 13.31 -14.67
CA LEU A 582 21.74 14.71 -14.58
C LEU A 582 20.78 14.95 -13.40
N VAL A 583 19.94 13.97 -13.05
CA VAL A 583 19.05 14.05 -11.88
C VAL A 583 19.87 13.92 -10.59
N ASP A 584 20.84 13.01 -10.55
CA ASP A 584 21.59 12.70 -9.33
C ASP A 584 22.67 13.76 -9.01
N GLU A 585 23.30 14.35 -10.04
CA GLU A 585 24.49 15.21 -9.87
C GLU A 585 24.21 16.73 -9.98
N ILE A 586 23.08 17.16 -10.56
CA ILE A 586 22.80 18.60 -10.75
C ILE A 586 22.15 19.20 -9.52
N GLN A 587 22.75 20.29 -9.04
CA GLN A 587 22.21 21.09 -7.95
C GLN A 587 21.71 22.43 -8.48
N LEU A 588 20.43 22.70 -8.28
CA LEU A 588 19.76 23.96 -8.61
C LEU A 588 18.90 24.40 -7.41
N PRO A 589 18.63 25.71 -7.26
CA PRO A 589 17.88 26.26 -6.12
C PRO A 589 16.36 25.99 -6.21
N GLY A 590 15.94 24.89 -6.86
CA GLY A 590 14.55 24.53 -7.07
C GLY A 590 14.42 23.17 -7.74
N GLU A 591 13.19 22.76 -7.97
CA GLU A 591 12.89 21.46 -8.59
C GLU A 591 13.43 21.39 -10.03
N VAL A 592 13.93 20.22 -10.43
CA VAL A 592 14.53 20.02 -11.76
C VAL A 592 13.80 18.91 -12.50
N PHE A 593 13.21 19.25 -13.63
CA PHE A 593 12.67 18.29 -14.58
C PHE A 593 13.66 18.08 -15.72
N VAL A 594 14.21 16.87 -15.83
CA VAL A 594 15.19 16.50 -16.86
C VAL A 594 14.49 15.78 -18.02
N LEU A 595 14.72 16.23 -19.26
CA LEU A 595 14.20 15.56 -20.44
C LEU A 595 15.20 15.47 -21.59
N SER A 596 15.28 14.31 -22.23
CA SER A 596 16.02 14.19 -23.48
C SER A 596 15.29 14.93 -24.59
N THR A 597 16.02 15.73 -25.35
CA THR A 597 15.56 16.42 -26.57
C THR A 597 15.91 15.65 -27.84
N ASP A 598 16.45 14.44 -27.71
CA ASP A 598 16.61 13.48 -28.80
C ASP A 598 15.37 12.56 -28.93
N GLY A 599 15.22 11.88 -30.06
CA GLY A 599 14.13 10.92 -30.29
C GLY A 599 12.75 11.57 -30.30
N ASP A 600 11.80 10.98 -29.56
CA ASP A 600 10.37 11.36 -29.57
C ASP A 600 10.12 12.80 -29.07
N ASN A 601 11.05 13.34 -28.28
CA ASN A 601 10.97 14.66 -27.65
C ASN A 601 11.67 15.78 -28.44
N TYR A 602 12.07 15.55 -29.70
CA TYR A 602 12.79 16.52 -30.53
C TYR A 602 12.10 17.90 -30.65
N ARG A 603 10.77 17.93 -30.52
CA ARG A 603 9.98 19.17 -30.58
C ARG A 603 10.28 20.11 -29.41
N PHE A 604 10.61 19.58 -28.22
CA PHE A 604 11.08 20.39 -27.10
C PHE A 604 12.41 21.05 -27.40
N GLY A 605 13.35 20.31 -27.99
CA GLY A 605 14.64 20.86 -28.43
C GLY A 605 14.49 22.00 -29.45
N ARG A 606 13.50 21.93 -30.34
CA ARG A 606 13.16 23.07 -31.22
C ARG A 606 12.63 24.25 -30.42
N LYS A 607 11.66 24.05 -29.53
CA LYS A 607 11.03 25.12 -28.73
C LYS A 607 12.04 25.82 -27.83
N PHE A 608 12.91 25.07 -27.15
CA PHE A 608 13.93 25.60 -26.24
C PHE A 608 14.99 26.42 -26.97
N ARG A 609 15.38 26.03 -28.19
CA ARG A 609 16.36 26.78 -29.00
C ARG A 609 15.93 28.22 -29.30
N TRP A 610 14.64 28.48 -29.45
CA TRP A 610 14.12 29.81 -29.76
C TRP A 610 14.06 30.74 -28.54
N LYS A 611 14.35 30.24 -27.34
CA LYS A 611 14.37 31.04 -26.11
C LYS A 611 15.79 31.58 -25.86
N ARG A 612 15.93 32.91 -25.86
CA ARG A 612 17.21 33.60 -25.63
C ARG A 612 17.76 33.25 -24.25
N GLY A 613 19.06 32.94 -24.16
CA GLY A 613 19.72 32.57 -22.90
C GLY A 613 19.45 31.14 -22.42
N ALA A 614 18.56 30.39 -23.07
CA ALA A 614 18.21 29.04 -22.62
C ALA A 614 19.35 28.03 -22.78
N ARG A 615 20.33 28.26 -23.67
CA ARG A 615 21.41 27.30 -23.90
C ARG A 615 22.53 27.49 -22.87
N VAL A 616 22.75 26.44 -22.07
CA VAL A 616 23.77 26.41 -21.02
C VAL A 616 24.95 25.49 -21.36
N ARG A 617 24.84 24.66 -22.42
CA ARG A 617 25.95 23.90 -23.04
C ARG A 617 25.74 23.73 -24.55
#